data_AF-A0A542EKX4-F1
#
_entry.id   AF-A0A542EKX4-F1
#
_cell.length_a   1.000
_cell.length_b   1.000
_cell.length_c   1.000
_cell.angle_alpha   90.00
_cell.angle_beta   90.00
_cell.angle_gamma   90.00
#
_symmetry.space_group_name_H-M   'P 1'
#
loop_
_entity.id
_entity.type
_entity.pdbx_description
1 polymer ?
#
loop_
_entity_poly.entity_id
_entity_poly.type
_entity_poly.pdbx_seq_one_letter_code
_entity_poly.pdbx_strand_id
1 'polypeptide(L)'
;MKHSKGSPAERAARPDSRPTKAPAGEVRRQHAAVPPHAGPVKGDELRPDSTRATKPAYDHAAAARAREAARPAGAWPDQQPAHTRRTGAPDEQYVRLRIRVRGDRLTVVDSHLVDGPLAQSATFHGADAYEVTYQDRLLHAGTVADPNTQRSFPNLEGPAEQRGHNVTPREIYEFTARVPAADITEQTRGDIHVRLHRIDDPSTTDHVGAAPLAAQLQGRLTQVAELVGLPASTVPDAIEARGGRTGTGN
;
A
#
# COMPACT_ATOMS: atom_id res chain seq x y z
N MET A 1 -70.47 -35.32 -14.81
CA MET A 1 -71.41 -34.60 -13.92
C MET A 1 -70.94 -34.86 -12.49
N LYS A 2 -70.59 -33.92 -11.61
CA LYS A 2 -70.91 -32.50 -11.43
C LYS A 2 -69.68 -31.76 -10.88
N HIS A 3 -69.58 -30.49 -11.23
CA HIS A 3 -68.60 -29.52 -10.76
C HIS A 3 -68.99 -28.93 -9.39
N SER A 4 -68.01 -28.57 -8.57
CA SER A 4 -68.07 -27.48 -7.57
C SER A 4 -66.65 -26.89 -7.50
N LYS A 5 -66.31 -25.67 -7.97
CA LYS A 5 -66.77 -24.30 -7.66
C LYS A 5 -66.79 -23.98 -6.15
N GLY A 6 -65.66 -23.46 -5.68
CA GLY A 6 -65.49 -22.73 -4.43
C GLY A 6 -64.40 -21.66 -4.62
N SER A 7 -64.74 -20.43 -4.23
CA SER A 7 -64.21 -19.12 -4.63
C SER A 7 -62.85 -18.70 -4.05
N PRO A 8 -62.25 -17.60 -4.58
CA PRO A 8 -60.90 -17.14 -4.27
C PRO A 8 -60.89 -16.17 -3.08
N ALA A 9 -59.90 -16.30 -2.19
CA ALA A 9 -59.68 -15.37 -1.08
C ALA A 9 -58.27 -14.79 -1.11
N GLU A 10 -58.26 -13.46 -1.23
CA GLU A 10 -57.32 -12.48 -0.67
C GLU A 10 -55.81 -12.61 -0.94
N ARG A 11 -55.40 -11.83 -1.94
CA ARG A 11 -54.08 -11.18 -1.99
C ARG A 11 -53.88 -10.31 -0.75
N ALA A 12 -53.05 -10.76 0.18
CA ALA A 12 -52.43 -9.88 1.17
C ALA A 12 -51.33 -9.07 0.48
N ALA A 13 -51.60 -7.78 0.25
CA ALA A 13 -50.62 -6.80 -0.16
C ALA A 13 -49.58 -6.63 0.96
N ARG A 14 -48.32 -6.99 0.69
CA ARG A 14 -47.20 -6.69 1.58
C ARG A 14 -46.87 -5.20 1.48
N PRO A 15 -46.80 -4.45 2.59
CA PRO A 15 -46.37 -3.07 2.57
C PRO A 15 -44.86 -3.01 2.24
N ASP A 16 -44.55 -2.34 1.13
CA ASP A 16 -43.22 -2.02 0.64
C ASP A 16 -42.58 -0.99 1.60
N SER A 17 -42.02 -1.47 2.71
CA SER A 17 -41.32 -0.64 3.70
C SER A 17 -39.89 -0.37 3.24
N ARG A 18 -39.76 0.57 2.30
CA ARG A 18 -38.44 1.16 1.98
C ARG A 18 -37.98 1.99 3.18
N PRO A 19 -36.76 1.77 3.71
CA PRO A 19 -36.21 2.64 4.75
C PRO A 19 -36.03 4.05 4.18
N THR A 20 -36.79 5.00 4.71
CA THR A 20 -36.63 6.43 4.45
C THR A 20 -35.29 6.87 5.04
N LYS A 21 -34.41 7.33 4.14
CA LYS A 21 -33.13 7.98 4.47
C LYS A 21 -33.40 9.16 5.41
N ALA A 22 -32.77 9.14 6.59
CA ALA A 22 -32.84 10.24 7.54
C ALA A 22 -32.37 11.55 6.86
N PRO A 23 -33.01 12.70 7.16
CA PRO A 23 -32.55 13.99 6.67
C PRO A 23 -31.13 14.23 7.19
N ALA A 24 -30.24 14.61 6.27
CA ALA A 24 -28.87 14.96 6.62
C ALA A 24 -28.90 16.10 7.64
N GLY A 25 -28.53 15.79 8.88
CA GLY A 25 -28.29 16.80 9.90
C GLY A 25 -27.26 17.77 9.36
N GLU A 26 -27.60 19.05 9.45
CA GLU A 26 -26.74 20.17 9.08
C GLU A 26 -25.49 20.14 9.98
N VAL A 27 -24.44 19.44 9.52
CA VAL A 27 -23.13 19.47 10.15
C VAL A 27 -22.57 20.85 9.86
N ARG A 28 -22.89 21.78 10.76
CA ARG A 28 -22.34 23.13 10.81
C ARG A 28 -20.83 22.99 11.04
N ARG A 29 -20.07 22.87 9.95
CA ARG A 29 -18.60 22.90 9.97
C ARG A 29 -18.20 24.28 10.48
N GLN A 30 -17.81 24.34 11.74
CA GLN A 30 -17.07 25.47 12.28
C GLN A 30 -15.69 25.43 11.60
N HIS A 31 -15.60 26.02 10.41
CA HIS A 31 -14.32 26.37 9.84
C HIS A 31 -13.70 27.39 10.79
N ALA A 32 -12.67 26.98 11.54
CA ALA A 32 -11.82 27.92 12.23
C ALA A 32 -11.35 28.95 11.19
N ALA A 33 -11.63 30.24 11.46
CA ALA A 33 -11.24 31.33 10.59
C ALA A 33 -9.72 31.28 10.41
N VAL A 34 -9.27 30.84 9.23
CA VAL A 34 -7.87 30.89 8.85
C VAL A 34 -7.49 32.38 8.84
N PRO A 35 -6.50 32.82 9.64
CA PRO A 35 -6.03 34.20 9.59
C PRO A 35 -5.65 34.52 8.14
N PRO A 36 -6.09 35.66 7.57
CA PRO A 36 -5.70 36.03 6.22
C PRO A 36 -4.18 36.18 6.20
N HIS A 37 -3.49 35.23 5.56
CA HIS A 37 -2.06 35.35 5.35
C HIS A 37 -1.85 36.53 4.39
N ALA A 38 -1.39 37.66 4.92
CA ALA A 38 -0.88 38.80 4.17
C ALA A 38 0.49 38.44 3.58
N GLY A 39 0.52 37.39 2.74
CA GLY A 39 1.65 37.09 1.88
C GLY A 39 1.57 37.94 0.62
N PRO A 40 2.71 38.22 -0.03
CA PRO A 40 2.75 39.04 -1.24
C PRO A 40 1.80 38.45 -2.30
N VAL A 41 0.78 39.23 -2.64
CA VAL A 41 -0.17 38.90 -3.70
C VAL A 41 0.54 39.09 -5.03
N LYS A 42 0.37 38.12 -5.93
CA LYS A 42 0.93 38.13 -7.27
C LYS A 42 0.35 39.33 -8.05
N GLY A 43 1.07 40.45 -8.01
CA GLY A 43 0.61 41.72 -8.58
C GLY A 43 1.25 42.97 -7.99
N ASP A 44 1.89 42.90 -6.83
CA ASP A 44 2.62 44.06 -6.28
C ASP A 44 3.88 44.39 -7.08
N GLU A 45 4.12 45.70 -7.17
CA GLU A 45 4.93 46.43 -8.15
C GLU A 45 6.25 45.76 -8.59
N LEU A 46 6.47 45.86 -9.91
CA LEU A 46 7.71 45.52 -10.61
C LEU A 46 8.93 46.11 -9.92
N ARG A 47 9.57 45.30 -9.06
CA ARG A 47 11.00 45.43 -8.78
C ARG A 47 11.72 45.29 -10.13
N PRO A 48 12.55 46.25 -10.56
CA PRO A 48 13.43 46.02 -11.71
C PRO A 48 14.33 44.83 -11.38
N ASP A 49 14.11 43.74 -12.11
CA ASP A 49 14.80 42.47 -11.97
C ASP A 49 16.25 42.61 -12.45
N SER A 50 17.13 43.10 -11.57
CA SER A 50 18.57 43.25 -11.84
C SER A 50 19.32 41.92 -11.89
N THR A 51 18.60 40.79 -11.88
CA THR A 51 19.18 39.44 -11.95
C THR A 51 18.65 38.62 -13.12
N ARG A 52 17.85 39.21 -14.01
CA ARG A 52 17.55 38.63 -15.32
C ARG A 52 18.75 38.75 -16.25
N ALA A 53 19.89 38.19 -15.83
CA ALA A 53 20.95 37.82 -16.73
C ALA A 53 20.32 36.89 -17.76
N THR A 54 20.12 37.40 -18.97
CA THR A 54 19.73 36.63 -20.14
C THR A 54 20.72 35.47 -20.21
N LYS A 55 20.28 34.26 -19.83
CA LYS A 55 21.15 33.09 -19.93
C LYS A 55 21.67 33.08 -21.37
N PRO A 56 23.01 33.06 -21.57
CA PRO A 56 23.54 33.04 -22.93
C PRO A 56 22.89 31.90 -23.68
N ALA A 57 22.51 32.16 -24.93
CA ALA A 57 21.90 31.16 -25.79
C ALA A 57 22.76 29.89 -25.76
N TYR A 58 22.12 28.75 -25.54
CA TYR A 58 22.81 27.48 -25.41
C TYR A 58 23.56 27.17 -26.71
N ASP A 59 24.89 27.29 -26.67
CA ASP A 59 25.74 26.98 -27.81
C ASP A 59 25.89 25.46 -27.94
N HIS A 60 25.11 24.88 -28.84
CA HIS A 60 25.15 23.45 -29.17
C HIS A 60 26.55 22.99 -29.61
N ALA A 61 27.34 23.84 -30.27
CA ALA A 61 28.68 23.50 -30.73
C ALA A 61 29.71 23.51 -29.59
N ALA A 62 29.58 24.41 -28.62
CA ALA A 62 30.39 24.39 -27.40
C ALA A 62 30.08 23.16 -26.54
N ALA A 63 28.80 22.83 -26.37
CA ALA A 63 28.36 21.66 -25.62
C ALA A 63 28.79 20.33 -26.28
N ALA A 64 28.75 20.24 -27.60
CA ALA A 64 29.24 19.08 -28.34
C ALA A 64 30.74 18.87 -28.16
N ARG A 65 31.54 19.94 -28.31
CA ARG A 65 33.00 19.88 -28.09
C ARG A 65 33.37 19.52 -26.66
N ALA A 66 32.64 20.03 -25.66
CA ALA A 66 32.85 19.66 -24.26
C ALA A 66 32.52 18.18 -23.99
N ARG A 67 31.47 17.64 -24.61
CA ARG A 67 31.13 16.21 -24.51
C ARG A 67 32.16 15.31 -25.20
N GLU A 68 32.71 15.76 -26.32
CA GLU A 68 33.78 15.05 -27.04
C GLU A 68 35.09 15.07 -26.23
N ALA A 69 35.44 16.20 -25.63
CA ALA A 69 36.62 16.33 -24.77
C ALA A 69 36.46 15.59 -23.42
N ALA A 70 35.23 15.44 -22.92
CA ALA A 70 34.93 14.70 -21.70
C ALA A 70 34.64 13.22 -21.94
N ARG A 71 34.71 12.73 -23.19
CA ARG A 71 34.66 11.28 -23.45
C ARG A 71 35.93 10.66 -22.88
N PRO A 72 35.85 9.79 -21.86
CA PRO A 72 37.02 9.06 -21.40
C PRO A 72 37.60 8.30 -22.60
N ALA A 73 38.92 8.37 -22.76
CA ALA A 73 39.65 7.64 -23.79
C ALA A 73 39.63 6.14 -23.45
N GLY A 74 38.53 5.49 -23.82
CA GLY A 74 38.28 4.08 -23.55
C GLY A 74 36.81 3.78 -23.74
N ALA A 75 36.50 2.77 -24.55
CA ALA A 75 35.15 2.22 -24.61
C ALA A 75 34.79 1.77 -23.18
N TRP A 76 33.68 2.29 -22.64
CA TRP A 76 33.12 1.73 -21.43
C TRP A 76 32.92 0.23 -21.67
N PRO A 77 33.30 -0.63 -20.71
CA PRO A 77 33.06 -2.05 -20.87
C PRO A 77 31.56 -2.27 -21.10
N ASP A 78 31.24 -3.24 -21.95
CA ASP A 78 29.85 -3.61 -22.20
C ASP A 78 29.13 -3.84 -20.87
N GLN A 79 27.91 -3.31 -20.77
CA GLN A 79 27.07 -3.52 -19.60
C GLN A 79 26.94 -5.01 -19.36
N GLN A 80 27.53 -5.50 -18.28
CA GLN A 80 27.42 -6.90 -17.89
C GLN A 80 25.95 -7.15 -17.49
N PRO A 81 25.31 -8.22 -18.01
CA PRO A 81 23.97 -8.59 -17.57
C PRO A 81 24.00 -8.82 -16.07
N ALA A 82 23.00 -8.27 -15.37
CA ALA A 82 22.87 -8.48 -13.93
C ALA A 82 22.81 -10.00 -13.67
N HIS A 83 23.82 -10.55 -12.99
CA HIS A 83 23.76 -11.91 -12.50
C HIS A 83 22.63 -11.97 -11.46
N THR A 84 21.48 -12.48 -11.87
CA THR A 84 20.42 -12.86 -10.96
C THR A 84 20.95 -14.00 -10.10
N ARG A 85 21.47 -13.67 -8.91
CA ARG A 85 21.62 -14.69 -7.87
C ARG A 85 20.21 -15.22 -7.62
N ARG A 86 19.92 -16.42 -8.12
CA ARG A 86 18.82 -17.24 -7.62
C ARG A 86 19.17 -17.60 -6.17
N THR A 87 18.84 -16.70 -5.26
CA THR A 87 18.80 -16.97 -3.82
C THR A 87 17.47 -17.65 -3.57
N GLY A 88 17.44 -18.98 -3.64
CA GLY A 88 16.25 -19.77 -3.33
C GLY A 88 16.29 -21.17 -3.92
N ALA A 89 15.70 -22.13 -3.22
CA ALA A 89 15.45 -23.46 -3.73
C ALA A 89 14.47 -23.40 -4.92
N PRO A 90 14.61 -24.30 -5.92
CA PRO A 90 13.83 -24.26 -7.16
C PRO A 90 12.32 -24.39 -6.97
N ASP A 91 11.87 -24.91 -5.82
CA ASP A 91 10.46 -25.16 -5.50
C ASP A 91 9.90 -24.20 -4.43
N GLU A 92 10.58 -23.08 -4.15
CA GLU A 92 10.06 -22.06 -3.23
C GLU A 92 8.79 -21.40 -3.80
N GLN A 93 7.80 -21.23 -2.93
CA GLN A 93 6.54 -20.57 -3.23
C GLN A 93 6.12 -19.70 -2.06
N TYR A 94 5.33 -18.67 -2.33
CA TYR A 94 4.73 -17.82 -1.29
C TYR A 94 3.29 -17.44 -1.64
N VAL A 95 2.51 -17.14 -0.61
CA VAL A 95 1.15 -16.60 -0.77
C VAL A 95 1.19 -15.09 -0.69
N ARG A 96 0.64 -14.44 -1.70
CA ARG A 96 0.41 -13.01 -1.73
C ARG A 96 -1.00 -12.71 -1.24
N LEU A 97 -1.11 -11.99 -0.13
CA LEU A 97 -2.37 -11.61 0.51
C LEU A 97 -2.69 -10.15 0.17
N ARG A 98 -3.89 -9.89 -0.38
CA ARG A 98 -4.42 -8.52 -0.48
C ARG A 98 -5.18 -8.20 0.80
N ILE A 99 -4.62 -7.33 1.62
CA ILE A 99 -5.17 -6.95 2.92
C ILE A 99 -5.88 -5.61 2.80
N ARG A 100 -7.10 -5.52 3.31
CA ARG A 100 -7.83 -4.26 3.50
C ARG A 100 -7.70 -3.80 4.93
N VAL A 101 -7.42 -2.51 5.09
CA VAL A 101 -7.36 -1.82 6.36
C VAL A 101 -8.60 -0.96 6.52
N ARG A 102 -9.22 -1.00 7.69
CA ARG A 102 -10.32 -0.13 8.08
C ARG A 102 -10.20 0.18 9.57
N GLY A 103 -9.72 1.38 9.89
CA GLY A 103 -9.37 1.74 11.27
C GLY A 103 -8.24 0.85 11.80
N ASP A 104 -8.49 0.17 12.91
CA ASP A 104 -7.59 -0.77 13.59
C ASP A 104 -7.72 -2.22 13.10
N ARG A 105 -8.58 -2.46 12.09
CA ARG A 105 -8.87 -3.82 11.60
C ARG A 105 -8.22 -4.10 10.26
N LEU A 106 -7.64 -5.29 10.17
CA LEU A 106 -7.16 -5.90 8.94
C LEU A 106 -8.12 -7.03 8.51
N THR A 107 -8.42 -7.09 7.22
CA THR A 107 -9.20 -8.19 6.62
C THR A 107 -8.55 -8.65 5.34
N VAL A 108 -8.42 -9.96 5.13
CA VAL A 108 -7.95 -10.48 3.85
C VAL A 108 -9.06 -10.37 2.80
N VAL A 109 -8.76 -9.75 1.67
CA VAL A 109 -9.67 -9.57 0.53
C VAL A 109 -9.46 -10.64 -0.52
N ASP A 110 -8.21 -11.04 -0.75
CA ASP A 110 -7.81 -11.96 -1.81
C ASP A 110 -6.47 -12.62 -1.45
N SER A 111 -6.19 -13.79 -2.04
CA SER A 111 -4.96 -14.55 -1.84
C SER A 111 -4.55 -15.28 -3.12
N HIS A 112 -3.26 -15.26 -3.44
CA HIS A 112 -2.73 -15.90 -4.63
C HIS A 112 -1.39 -16.60 -4.34
N LEU A 113 -1.24 -17.85 -4.80
CA LEU A 113 0.02 -18.60 -4.71
C LEU A 113 0.97 -18.14 -5.81
N VAL A 114 2.22 -17.82 -5.46
CA VAL A 114 3.24 -17.33 -6.39
C VAL A 114 4.46 -18.24 -6.32
N ASP A 115 4.91 -18.67 -7.49
CA ASP A 115 6.15 -19.43 -7.64
C ASP A 115 7.38 -18.53 -7.53
N GLY A 116 8.39 -19.02 -6.84
CA GLY A 116 9.68 -18.39 -6.68
C GLY A 116 10.00 -17.99 -5.23
N PRO A 117 11.26 -17.59 -5.00
CA PRO A 117 11.74 -17.25 -3.67
C PRO A 117 11.05 -16.00 -3.12
N LEU A 118 10.78 -16.02 -1.81
CA LEU A 118 10.30 -14.85 -1.10
C LEU A 118 11.49 -13.96 -0.71
N ALA A 119 11.67 -12.86 -1.43
CA ALA A 119 12.67 -11.86 -1.06
C ALA A 119 12.29 -11.14 0.24
N GLN A 120 13.19 -11.15 1.21
CA GLN A 120 13.09 -10.36 2.43
C GLN A 120 13.56 -8.94 2.16
N SER A 121 12.79 -7.95 2.61
CA SER A 121 13.23 -6.55 2.56
C SER A 121 14.32 -6.36 3.62
N ALA A 122 15.54 -6.03 3.20
CA ALA A 122 16.64 -5.78 4.13
C ALA A 122 16.59 -4.37 4.74
N THR A 123 15.79 -3.48 4.14
CA THR A 123 15.64 -2.07 4.54
C THR A 123 14.19 -1.64 4.39
N PHE A 124 13.72 -0.79 5.30
CA PHE A 124 12.44 -0.11 5.16
C PHE A 124 12.65 1.32 4.65
N HIS A 125 11.89 1.66 3.62
CA HIS A 125 11.77 2.99 3.06
C HIS A 125 10.28 3.35 3.08
N GLY A 126 9.90 4.38 3.86
CA GLY A 126 8.53 4.85 3.96
C GLY A 126 8.02 4.95 5.39
N ALA A 127 6.81 5.50 5.54
CA ALA A 127 6.19 5.77 6.83
C ALA A 127 5.44 4.56 7.40
N ASP A 128 5.13 3.54 6.59
CA ASP A 128 4.39 2.36 7.04
C ASP A 128 5.11 1.07 6.60
N ALA A 129 5.04 0.05 7.45
CA ALA A 129 5.61 -1.27 7.18
C ALA A 129 4.66 -2.35 7.72
N TYR A 130 4.66 -3.51 7.10
CA TYR A 130 3.98 -4.68 7.64
C TYR A 130 4.98 -5.75 8.02
N GLU A 131 4.58 -6.59 8.97
CA GLU A 131 5.24 -7.85 9.27
C GLU A 131 4.25 -9.00 9.28
N VAL A 132 4.78 -10.18 8.99
CA VAL A 132 4.10 -11.46 9.13
C VAL A 132 4.93 -12.29 10.09
N THR A 133 4.32 -12.73 11.18
CA THR A 133 4.98 -13.55 12.20
C THR A 133 4.20 -14.84 12.44
N TYR A 134 4.92 -15.89 12.82
CA TYR A 134 4.33 -17.09 13.42
C TYR A 134 5.01 -17.27 14.77
N GLN A 135 4.23 -17.17 15.86
CA GLN A 135 4.76 -17.00 17.21
C GLN A 135 5.75 -15.81 17.23
N ASP A 136 6.94 -15.98 17.81
CA ASP A 136 7.97 -14.95 17.89
C ASP A 136 8.94 -14.93 16.69
N ARG A 137 8.65 -15.69 15.61
CA ARG A 137 9.48 -15.75 14.41
C ARG A 137 8.93 -14.85 13.32
N LEU A 138 9.79 -13.99 12.76
CA LEU A 138 9.46 -13.22 11.56
C LEU A 138 9.47 -14.14 10.34
N LEU A 139 8.33 -14.22 9.64
CA LEU A 139 8.20 -14.93 8.37
C LEU A 139 8.50 -14.01 7.19
N HIS A 140 7.99 -12.79 7.23
CA HIS A 140 8.22 -11.78 6.19
C HIS A 140 7.99 -10.38 6.71
N ALA A 141 8.63 -9.40 6.08
CA ALA A 141 8.28 -7.99 6.26
C ALA A 141 8.51 -7.16 5.00
N GLY A 142 7.72 -6.10 4.86
CA GLY A 142 7.80 -5.20 3.72
C GLY A 142 7.31 -3.78 4.03
N THR A 143 7.75 -2.84 3.21
CA THR A 143 7.26 -1.46 3.25
C THR A 143 5.88 -1.36 2.63
N VAL A 144 5.10 -0.38 3.09
CA VAL A 144 3.85 0.02 2.45
C VAL A 144 3.96 1.50 2.09
N ALA A 145 3.89 1.81 0.79
CA ALA A 145 4.04 3.19 0.32
C ALA A 145 2.71 3.96 0.47
N ASP A 146 2.70 4.96 1.35
CA ASP A 146 1.62 5.92 1.60
C ASP A 146 0.19 5.35 1.49
N PRO A 147 -0.12 4.20 2.12
CA PRO A 147 -1.34 3.46 1.83
C PRO A 147 -2.61 4.23 2.20
N ASN A 148 -2.50 5.14 3.17
CA ASN A 148 -3.59 5.94 3.70
C ASN A 148 -3.77 7.29 2.98
N THR A 149 -3.07 7.56 1.86
CA THR A 149 -3.23 8.83 1.15
C THR A 149 -3.81 8.63 -0.25
N GLN A 150 -4.67 9.56 -0.65
CA GLN A 150 -5.11 9.71 -2.03
C GLN A 150 -4.53 11.00 -2.56
N ARG A 151 -3.76 10.90 -3.65
CA ARG A 151 -3.23 12.05 -4.37
C ARG A 151 -4.09 12.31 -5.60
N SER A 152 -4.61 13.52 -5.75
CA SER A 152 -5.31 13.94 -6.97
C SER A 152 -4.46 14.91 -7.77
N PHE A 153 -4.66 14.91 -9.09
CA PHE A 153 -4.08 15.91 -9.97
C PHE A 153 -4.79 17.26 -9.78
N PRO A 154 -4.07 18.38 -10.01
CA PRO A 154 -4.68 19.70 -10.05
C PRO A 154 -5.81 19.76 -11.09
N ASN A 155 -6.98 20.23 -10.67
CA ASN A 155 -8.10 20.57 -11.54
C ASN A 155 -8.13 22.10 -11.74
N LEU A 156 -7.51 22.57 -12.83
CA LEU A 156 -7.36 23.99 -13.12
C LEU A 156 -8.70 24.71 -13.35
N GLU A 157 -9.70 23.99 -13.85
CA GLU A 157 -11.06 24.49 -14.09
C GLU A 157 -11.98 24.32 -12.87
N GLY A 158 -11.50 23.65 -11.81
CA GLY A 158 -12.25 23.39 -10.59
C GLY A 158 -12.30 24.56 -9.60
N PRO A 159 -12.99 24.35 -8.45
CA PRO A 159 -12.92 25.24 -7.30
C PRO A 159 -11.47 25.53 -6.89
N ALA A 160 -11.22 26.67 -6.25
CA ALA A 160 -9.86 27.11 -5.88
C ALA A 160 -9.08 26.04 -5.09
N GLU A 161 -9.77 25.29 -4.23
CA GLU A 161 -9.23 24.17 -3.42
C GLU A 161 -8.69 22.99 -4.26
N GLN A 162 -9.16 22.84 -5.50
CA GLN A 162 -8.77 21.76 -6.39
C GLN A 162 -7.73 22.18 -7.42
N ARG A 163 -7.34 23.47 -7.48
CA ARG A 163 -6.36 23.97 -8.46
C ARG A 163 -4.91 23.59 -8.14
N GLY A 164 -4.66 22.96 -6.99
CA GLY A 164 -3.34 22.43 -6.59
C GLY A 164 -3.35 20.91 -6.44
N HIS A 165 -2.19 20.34 -6.09
CA HIS A 165 -2.12 18.94 -5.68
C HIS A 165 -2.90 18.77 -4.38
N ASN A 166 -3.88 17.87 -4.38
CA ASN A 166 -4.62 17.53 -3.18
C ASN A 166 -4.14 16.17 -2.67
N VAL A 167 -3.86 16.11 -1.37
CA VAL A 167 -3.53 14.87 -0.65
C VAL A 167 -4.57 14.73 0.44
N THR A 168 -5.46 13.74 0.31
CA THR A 168 -6.48 13.45 1.31
C THR A 168 -6.19 12.13 2.03
N PRO A 169 -6.42 12.05 3.35
CA PRO A 169 -6.36 10.79 4.05
C PRO A 169 -7.50 9.86 3.62
N ARG A 170 -7.23 8.56 3.59
CA ARG A 170 -8.20 7.50 3.32
C ARG A 170 -8.41 6.68 4.58
N GLU A 171 -9.67 6.50 4.96
CA GLU A 171 -10.06 5.63 6.09
C GLU A 171 -9.99 4.14 5.73
N ILE A 172 -10.14 3.83 4.44
CA ILE A 172 -10.12 2.47 3.90
C ILE A 172 -9.09 2.41 2.78
N TYR A 173 -8.15 1.50 2.90
CA TYR A 173 -7.10 1.27 1.92
C TYR A 173 -6.67 -0.19 1.91
N GLU A 174 -5.86 -0.57 0.92
CA GLU A 174 -5.40 -1.94 0.74
C GLU A 174 -3.89 -1.97 0.58
N PHE A 175 -3.25 -3.02 1.10
CA PHE A 175 -1.84 -3.32 0.87
C PHE A 175 -1.64 -4.80 0.60
N THR A 176 -0.43 -5.17 0.22
CA THR A 176 -0.08 -6.58 -0.06
C THR A 176 0.88 -7.10 0.99
N ALA A 177 0.49 -8.16 1.69
CA ALA A 177 1.37 -8.95 2.54
C ALA A 177 1.83 -10.22 1.81
N ARG A 178 2.98 -10.77 2.20
CA ARG A 178 3.51 -12.02 1.64
C ARG A 178 3.84 -12.98 2.77
N VAL A 179 3.54 -14.26 2.57
CA VAL A 179 3.76 -15.31 3.55
C VAL A 179 4.39 -16.51 2.84
N PRO A 180 5.50 -17.09 3.34
CA PRO A 180 6.04 -18.31 2.75
C PRO A 180 4.99 -19.41 2.72
N ALA A 181 4.80 -20.08 1.57
CA ALA A 181 3.74 -21.07 1.44
C ALA A 181 3.99 -22.30 2.33
N ALA A 182 5.26 -22.65 2.55
CA ALA A 182 5.67 -23.75 3.42
C ALA A 182 5.29 -23.54 4.89
N ASP A 183 5.09 -22.29 5.33
CA ASP A 183 4.71 -21.95 6.69
C ASP A 183 3.19 -21.89 6.90
N ILE A 184 2.37 -22.03 5.84
CA ILE A 184 0.91 -22.01 5.92
C ILE A 184 0.39 -23.46 5.89
N THR A 185 0.12 -24.01 7.08
CA THR A 185 -0.52 -25.32 7.25
C THR A 185 -1.82 -25.18 8.02
N GLU A 186 -2.59 -26.26 8.12
CA GLU A 186 -3.81 -26.27 8.94
C GLU A 186 -3.51 -25.96 10.41
N GLN A 187 -2.35 -26.40 10.90
CA GLN A 187 -1.90 -26.19 12.28
C GLN A 187 -1.37 -24.78 12.50
N THR A 188 -0.61 -24.21 11.54
CA THR A 188 0.05 -22.92 11.75
C THR A 188 -0.82 -21.73 11.39
N ARG A 189 -1.77 -21.87 10.45
CA ARG A 189 -2.53 -20.73 9.91
C ARG A 189 -3.28 -19.94 10.96
N GLY A 190 -3.74 -20.59 12.04
CA GLY A 190 -4.48 -19.94 13.14
C GLY A 190 -3.62 -18.98 13.97
N ASP A 191 -2.30 -19.21 13.99
CA ASP A 191 -1.33 -18.50 14.80
C ASP A 191 -0.39 -17.61 13.97
N ILE A 192 -0.68 -17.43 12.68
CA ILE A 192 0.02 -16.45 11.85
C ILE A 192 -0.59 -15.07 12.11
N HIS A 193 0.26 -14.11 12.48
CA HIS A 193 -0.14 -12.72 12.68
C HIS A 193 0.36 -11.87 11.52
N VAL A 194 -0.49 -10.95 11.05
CA VAL A 194 -0.08 -9.86 10.16
C VAL A 194 -0.28 -8.56 10.91
N ARG A 195 0.78 -7.77 11.09
CA ARG A 195 0.72 -6.47 11.75
C ARG A 195 1.09 -5.37 10.78
N LEU A 196 0.36 -4.27 10.84
CA LEU A 196 0.69 -3.03 10.15
C LEU A 196 1.21 -2.05 11.18
N HIS A 197 2.38 -1.48 10.90
CA HIS A 197 3.09 -0.55 11.75
C HIS A 197 3.30 0.78 11.03
N ARG A 198 3.24 1.87 11.77
CA ARG A 198 3.74 3.18 11.36
C ARG A 198 5.14 3.38 11.95
N ILE A 199 6.05 3.86 11.13
CA ILE A 199 7.42 4.22 11.49
C ILE A 199 7.42 5.71 11.82
N ASP A 200 7.71 6.06 13.07
CA ASP A 200 7.62 7.45 13.54
C ASP A 200 8.72 8.35 12.95
N ASP A 201 9.89 7.77 12.66
CA ASP A 201 11.00 8.44 11.96
C ASP A 201 11.52 7.56 10.80
N PRO A 202 11.03 7.78 9.56
CA PRO A 202 11.40 6.99 8.38
C PRO A 202 12.72 7.43 7.73
N SER A 203 13.44 8.41 8.30
CA SER A 203 14.68 8.95 7.71
C SER A 203 15.88 8.03 7.90
N THR A 204 15.80 7.07 8.83
CA THR A 204 16.86 6.12 9.11
C THR A 204 16.68 4.87 8.26
N THR A 205 17.74 4.45 7.55
CA THR A 205 17.75 3.14 6.88
C THR A 205 18.05 2.07 7.91
N ASP A 206 17.02 1.44 8.44
CA ASP A 206 17.18 0.34 9.39
C ASP A 206 17.38 -1.00 8.68
N HIS A 207 18.30 -1.81 9.19
CA HIS A 207 18.49 -3.18 8.74
C HIS A 207 17.58 -4.15 9.50
N VAL A 208 16.96 -5.06 8.76
CA VAL A 208 15.95 -5.99 9.29
C VAL A 208 16.53 -7.40 9.33
N GLY A 209 16.63 -7.95 10.53
CA GLY A 209 16.92 -9.36 10.80
C GLY A 209 15.65 -10.23 10.90
N ALA A 210 15.80 -11.40 11.52
CA ALA A 210 14.74 -12.42 11.62
C ALA A 210 13.81 -12.30 12.84
N ALA A 211 14.03 -11.31 13.72
CA ALA A 211 13.18 -11.05 14.87
C ALA A 211 11.92 -10.25 14.47
N PRO A 212 10.86 -10.18 15.28
CA PRO A 212 9.73 -9.28 15.03
C PRO A 212 10.17 -7.82 14.96
N LEU A 213 9.54 -7.01 14.10
CA LEU A 213 9.89 -5.60 13.89
C LEU A 213 9.78 -4.78 15.16
N ALA A 214 8.77 -5.04 15.99
CA ALA A 214 8.61 -4.37 17.29
C ALA A 214 9.84 -4.58 18.21
N ALA A 215 10.51 -5.72 18.11
CA ALA A 215 11.72 -6.00 18.88
C ALA A 215 12.97 -5.35 18.25
N GLN A 216 12.99 -5.19 16.93
CA GLN A 216 14.13 -4.60 16.21
C GLN A 216 14.12 -3.07 16.22
N LEU A 217 12.93 -2.46 16.21
CA LEU A 217 12.72 -1.01 16.07
C LEU A 217 12.00 -0.45 17.31
N GLN A 218 12.44 -0.87 18.49
CA GLN A 218 11.82 -0.50 19.77
C GLN A 218 11.64 1.02 19.91
N GLY A 219 10.42 1.42 20.28
CA GLY A 219 10.07 2.82 20.50
C GLY A 219 9.95 3.68 19.23
N ARG A 220 10.06 3.08 18.03
CA ARG A 220 9.95 3.76 16.74
C ARG A 220 8.80 3.26 15.86
N LEU A 221 8.09 2.24 16.34
CA LEU A 221 6.93 1.67 15.68
C LEU A 221 5.68 1.91 16.50
N THR A 222 4.67 2.43 15.83
CA THR A 222 3.30 2.47 16.35
C THR A 222 2.48 1.42 15.60
N GLN A 223 1.97 0.41 16.31
CA GLN A 223 1.06 -0.57 15.70
C GLN A 223 -0.24 0.13 15.28
N VAL A 224 -0.59 -0.01 14.00
CA VAL A 224 -1.79 0.58 13.40
C VAL A 224 -2.95 -0.41 13.46
N ALA A 225 -2.70 -1.66 13.08
CA ALA A 225 -3.72 -2.69 12.97
C ALA A 225 -3.10 -4.09 13.00
N GLU A 226 -3.90 -5.09 13.36
CA GLU A 226 -3.47 -6.49 13.44
C GLU A 226 -4.54 -7.44 12.89
N LEU A 227 -4.06 -8.48 12.22
CA LEU A 227 -4.81 -9.68 11.86
C LEU A 227 -4.20 -10.86 12.62
N VAL A 228 -5.02 -11.56 13.40
CA VAL A 228 -4.64 -12.79 14.08
C VAL A 228 -5.30 -13.97 13.36
N GLY A 229 -4.47 -14.88 12.88
CA GLY A 229 -4.89 -16.03 12.10
C GLY A 229 -5.26 -15.67 10.66
N LEU A 230 -4.87 -16.55 9.73
CA LEU A 230 -5.30 -16.47 8.33
C LEU A 230 -6.64 -17.21 8.17
N PRO A 231 -7.68 -16.59 7.57
CA PRO A 231 -8.94 -17.26 7.30
C PRO A 231 -8.74 -18.52 6.45
N ALA A 232 -9.59 -19.54 6.63
CA ALA A 232 -9.48 -20.78 5.87
C ALA A 232 -9.56 -20.55 4.35
N SER A 233 -10.44 -19.65 3.90
CA SER A 233 -10.60 -19.24 2.50
C SER A 233 -9.38 -18.57 1.88
N THR A 234 -8.35 -18.28 2.68
CA THR A 234 -7.11 -17.62 2.25
C THR A 234 -6.03 -18.60 1.84
N VAL A 235 -6.25 -19.89 2.10
CA VAL A 235 -5.37 -20.96 1.65
C VAL A 235 -5.83 -21.30 0.24
N PRO A 236 -5.05 -20.97 -0.83
CA PRO A 236 -5.46 -21.33 -2.18
C PRO A 236 -5.64 -22.84 -2.28
N ASP A 237 -6.64 -23.30 -3.05
CA ASP A 237 -6.96 -24.72 -3.23
C ASP A 237 -5.72 -25.57 -3.61
N ALA A 238 -4.73 -24.98 -4.29
CA ALA A 238 -3.47 -25.62 -4.63
C ALA A 238 -2.59 -25.97 -3.41
N ILE A 239 -2.67 -25.19 -2.33
CA ILE A 239 -2.02 -25.49 -1.03
C ILE A 239 -2.83 -26.55 -0.29
N GLU A 240 -4.17 -26.45 -0.31
CA GLU A 240 -5.05 -27.46 0.30
C GLU A 240 -4.86 -28.84 -0.37
N ALA A 241 -4.79 -28.88 -1.70
CA ALA A 241 -4.58 -30.08 -2.50
C ALA A 241 -3.21 -30.75 -2.29
N ARG A 242 -2.20 -29.99 -1.81
CA ARG A 242 -0.89 -30.55 -1.41
C ARG A 242 -0.89 -31.18 -0.03
N GLY A 243 -1.98 -31.05 0.74
CA GLY A 243 -2.10 -31.67 2.06
C GLY A 243 -0.99 -31.27 3.03
N GLY A 244 -0.62 -29.98 3.06
CA GLY A 244 0.25 -29.39 4.10
C GLY A 244 1.47 -30.23 4.49
N ARG A 245 2.13 -30.90 3.52
CA ARG A 245 3.32 -31.69 3.80
C ARG A 245 4.48 -30.73 4.02
N THR A 246 4.80 -30.53 5.30
CA THR A 246 6.10 -30.05 5.75
C THR A 246 7.20 -30.77 4.99
N GLY A 247 8.14 -30.01 4.44
CA GLY A 247 9.44 -30.56 4.13
C GLY A 247 10.01 -31.07 5.45
N THR A 248 10.10 -32.39 5.61
CA THR A 248 10.87 -33.01 6.69
C THR A 248 12.29 -32.52 6.54
N GLY A 249 12.73 -31.65 7.45
CA GLY A 249 14.11 -31.25 7.58
C GLY A 249 14.98 -32.47 7.84
N ASN A 250 16.08 -32.57 7.10
CA ASN A 250 17.25 -33.36 7.49
C ASN A 250 18.09 -32.56 8.50
#